data_AF-A0A355CN94-F1
#
_entry.id   AF-A0A355CN94-F1
#
_cell.length_a   1.000
_cell.length_b   1.000
_cell.length_c   1.000
_cell.angle_alpha   90.00
_cell.angle_beta   90.00
_cell.angle_gamma   90.00
#
_symmetry.space_group_name_H-M   'P 1'
#
loop_
_entity.id
_entity.type
_entity.pdbx_description
1 polymer ?
#
loop_
_entity_poly.entity_id
_entity_poly.type
_entity_poly.pdbx_seq_one_letter_code
_entity_poly.pdbx_strand_id
1 'polypeptide(L)'
;NCGTVPVPQSDLPVLLPENVEFTGKGSPLAKMEDWVNVPCPSCGTPAKRETDTMDTFIDSSWYFLRYPDARNEEQVFDTAKINDWMPVDQYVGGIEHAILHLLYSRFFTKVLRDRGLINC
;
A
#
# COMPACT_ATOMS: atom_id res chain seq x y z
N ASN A 1 -15.30 11.06 18.23
CA ASN A 1 -16.56 10.34 17.99
C ASN A 1 -16.42 9.02 17.25
N CYS A 2 -15.69 8.89 16.13
CA CYS A 2 -15.57 7.59 15.41
C CYS A 2 -14.19 6.91 15.52
N GLY A 3 -13.16 7.59 16.02
CA GLY A 3 -11.80 7.06 16.07
C GLY A 3 -11.16 7.00 14.68
N THR A 4 -10.30 6.00 14.44
CA THR A 4 -9.70 5.73 13.12
C THR A 4 -10.72 5.02 12.24
N VAL A 5 -11.02 5.61 11.08
CA VAL A 5 -12.02 5.09 10.14
C VAL A 5 -11.35 4.83 8.78
N PRO A 6 -11.49 3.64 8.19
CA PRO A 6 -10.95 3.36 6.86
C PRO A 6 -11.68 4.18 5.80
N VAL A 7 -10.93 4.58 4.77
CA VAL A 7 -11.50 5.22 3.58
C VAL A 7 -12.37 4.20 2.83
N PRO A 8 -13.57 4.58 2.35
CA PRO A 8 -14.40 3.70 1.52
C PRO A 8 -13.64 3.22 0.27
N GLN A 9 -13.88 1.98 -0.16
CA GLN A 9 -13.20 1.42 -1.33
C GLN A 9 -13.46 2.23 -2.62
N SER A 10 -14.65 2.82 -2.76
CA SER A 10 -15.03 3.70 -3.88
C SER A 10 -14.21 4.99 -3.95
N ASP A 11 -13.59 5.39 -2.84
CA ASP A 11 -12.87 6.65 -2.71
C ASP A 11 -11.35 6.43 -2.83
N LEU A 12 -10.94 5.18 -3.12
CA LEU A 12 -9.55 4.85 -3.44
C LEU A 12 -9.27 5.14 -4.93
N PRO A 13 -8.04 5.58 -5.26
CA PRO A 13 -6.92 5.85 -4.34
C PRO A 13 -7.02 7.22 -3.67
N VAL A 14 -6.50 7.32 -2.43
CA VAL A 14 -6.22 8.64 -1.83
C VAL A 14 -4.94 9.17 -2.46
N LEU A 15 -5.08 10.03 -3.48
CA LEU A 15 -3.96 10.59 -4.21
C LEU A 15 -3.13 11.55 -3.32
N LEU A 16 -1.81 11.41 -3.42
CA LEU A 16 -0.89 12.39 -2.85
C LEU A 16 -0.99 13.70 -3.63
N PRO A 17 -0.95 14.85 -2.95
CA PRO A 17 -0.86 16.13 -3.62
C PRO A 17 0.51 16.26 -4.32
N GLU A 18 0.54 16.90 -5.49
CA GLU A 18 1.77 17.06 -6.28
C GLU A 18 2.62 18.27 -5.83
N ASN A 19 1.96 19.34 -5.37
CA ASN A 19 2.61 20.59 -4.97
C ASN A 19 2.89 20.60 -3.46
N VAL A 20 3.88 19.82 -3.02
CA VAL A 20 4.25 19.66 -1.61
C VAL A 20 5.54 20.41 -1.28
N GLU A 21 5.52 21.20 -0.21
CA GLU A 21 6.72 21.86 0.31
C GLU A 21 7.40 21.02 1.40
N PHE A 22 8.65 20.60 1.14
CA PHE A 22 9.43 19.80 2.06
C PHE A 22 10.30 20.68 2.96
N THR A 23 9.86 20.89 4.20
CA THR A 23 10.60 21.72 5.17
C THR A 23 11.60 20.93 6.03
N GLY A 24 11.70 19.60 5.84
CA GLY A 24 12.56 18.70 6.64
C GLY A 24 12.13 18.51 8.11
N LYS A 25 10.91 18.94 8.49
CA LYS A 25 10.38 18.85 9.86
C LYS A 25 8.90 18.46 9.83
N GLY A 26 8.57 17.33 10.47
CA GLY A 26 7.22 16.77 10.49
C GLY A 26 6.75 16.27 9.12
N SER A 27 5.54 15.70 9.05
CA SER A 27 4.92 15.34 7.77
C SER A 27 4.56 16.62 6.98
N PRO A 28 4.99 16.75 5.72
CA PRO A 28 4.57 17.85 4.84
C PRO A 28 3.06 17.91 4.64
N LEU A 29 2.39 16.75 4.59
CA LEU A 29 0.96 16.63 4.36
C LEU A 29 0.12 17.23 5.49
N ALA A 30 0.65 17.22 6.71
CA ALA A 30 -0.03 17.80 7.87
C ALA A 30 -0.23 19.32 7.79
N LYS A 31 0.55 20.01 6.92
CA LYS A 31 0.45 21.46 6.71
C LYS A 31 -0.49 21.83 5.57
N MET A 32 -0.95 20.85 4.79
CA MET A 32 -1.80 21.07 3.63
C MET A 32 -3.27 21.02 4.03
N GLU A 33 -3.80 22.15 4.53
CA GLU A 33 -5.17 22.24 5.07
C GLU A 33 -6.24 21.78 4.07
N ASP A 34 -6.06 22.06 2.78
CA ASP A 34 -6.98 21.67 1.70
C ASP A 34 -7.03 20.15 1.45
N TRP A 35 -5.97 19.43 1.82
CA TRP A 35 -5.88 17.98 1.61
C TRP A 35 -6.20 17.20 2.89
N VAL A 36 -5.69 17.66 4.04
CA VAL A 36 -5.81 16.96 5.32
C VAL A 36 -7.22 17.04 5.91
N ASN A 37 -7.94 18.15 5.72
CA ASN A 37 -9.27 18.34 6.30
C ASN A 37 -10.35 17.72 5.39
N VAL A 38 -11.08 16.74 5.92
CA VAL A 38 -12.12 16.01 5.17
C VAL A 38 -13.30 15.66 6.07
N PRO A 39 -14.53 15.48 5.55
CA PRO A 39 -15.61 14.92 6.34
C PRO A 39 -15.33 13.46 6.70
N CYS A 40 -15.72 13.03 7.90
CA CYS A 40 -15.62 11.63 8.30
C CYS A 40 -16.55 10.78 7.42
N PRO A 41 -16.08 9.70 6.77
CA PRO A 41 -16.92 8.87 5.92
C PRO A 41 -18.01 8.10 6.70
N SER A 42 -17.85 7.95 8.03
CA SER A 42 -18.83 7.26 8.88
C SER A 42 -19.97 8.15 9.37
N CYS A 43 -19.72 9.44 9.65
CA CYS A 43 -20.69 10.32 10.30
C CYS A 43 -20.79 11.74 9.71
N GLY A 44 -19.98 12.08 8.71
CA GLY A 44 -20.02 13.36 8.00
C GLY A 44 -19.40 14.55 8.73
N THR A 45 -19.08 14.44 10.03
CA THR A 45 -18.48 15.55 10.79
C THR A 45 -17.04 15.84 10.35
N PRO A 46 -16.51 17.07 10.55
CA PRO A 46 -15.11 17.38 10.23
C PRO A 46 -14.12 16.39 10.86
N ALA A 47 -13.19 15.89 10.05
CA ALA A 47 -12.15 14.94 10.41
C ALA A 47 -10.84 15.28 9.69
N LYS A 48 -9.79 14.51 9.98
CA LYS A 48 -8.47 14.66 9.36
C LYS A 48 -8.01 13.35 8.74
N ARG A 49 -7.39 13.42 7.56
CA ARG A 49 -6.65 12.30 6.98
C ARG A 49 -5.45 11.93 7.85
N GLU A 50 -5.04 10.67 7.79
CA GLU A 50 -3.68 10.29 8.20
C GLU A 50 -2.68 11.02 7.31
N THR A 51 -1.64 11.57 7.92
CA THR A 51 -0.62 12.39 7.25
C THR A 51 0.70 11.65 7.06
N ASP A 52 0.87 10.52 7.74
CA ASP A 52 1.99 9.62 7.50
C ASP A 52 1.77 8.84 6.20
N THR A 53 2.88 8.51 5.54
CA THR A 53 2.88 7.69 4.32
C THR A 53 3.43 6.31 4.64
N MET A 54 3.08 5.33 3.81
CA MET A 54 3.64 3.99 3.95
C MET A 54 5.13 4.00 3.61
N ASP A 55 5.91 3.25 4.38
CA ASP A 55 7.33 3.03 4.07
C ASP A 55 7.48 2.29 2.73
N THR A 56 8.54 2.61 1.99
CA THR A 56 8.85 2.01 0.67
C THR A 56 8.98 0.49 0.69
N PHE A 57 9.21 -0.13 1.86
CA PHE A 57 9.16 -1.58 2.00
C PHE A 57 7.77 -2.17 1.84
N ILE A 58 6.69 -1.42 2.08
CA ILE A 58 5.33 -1.89 1.77
C ILE A 58 5.22 -2.16 0.27
N ASP A 59 5.68 -1.23 -0.58
CA ASP A 59 5.62 -1.37 -2.05
C ASP A 59 6.46 -2.56 -2.53
N SER A 60 7.70 -2.63 -2.07
CA SER A 60 8.63 -3.70 -2.48
C SER A 60 8.30 -5.08 -1.89
N SER A 61 7.43 -5.18 -0.88
CA SER A 61 7.06 -6.47 -0.30
C SER A 61 6.16 -7.34 -1.18
N TRP A 62 5.54 -6.77 -2.22
CA TRP A 62 4.60 -7.52 -3.07
C TRP A 62 4.68 -7.18 -4.56
N TYR A 63 5.58 -6.28 -4.98
CA TYR A 63 5.70 -5.86 -6.39
C TYR A 63 5.86 -7.03 -7.38
N PHE A 64 6.55 -8.10 -6.98
CA PHE A 64 6.75 -9.29 -7.81
C PHE A 64 5.44 -10.03 -8.11
N LEU A 65 4.43 -9.92 -7.23
CA LEU A 65 3.08 -10.45 -7.47
C LEU A 65 2.28 -9.55 -8.41
N ARG A 66 2.62 -8.26 -8.52
CA ARG A 66 1.91 -7.33 -9.40
C ARG A 66 2.36 -7.47 -10.86
N TYR A 67 3.58 -7.92 -11.12
CA TYR A 67 4.13 -7.99 -12.49
C TYR A 67 3.29 -8.78 -13.50
N PRO A 68 2.77 -9.99 -13.18
CA PRO A 68 1.98 -10.75 -14.16
C PRO A 68 0.66 -10.07 -14.55
N ASP A 69 0.17 -9.10 -13.76
CA ASP A 69 -1.11 -8.42 -13.99
C ASP A 69 -1.03 -6.91 -13.72
N ALA A 70 0.06 -6.27 -14.14
CA ALA A 70 0.42 -4.91 -13.73
C ALA A 70 -0.60 -3.81 -14.12
N ARG A 71 -1.41 -4.05 -15.15
CA ARG A 71 -2.38 -3.09 -15.71
C ARG A 71 -3.83 -3.33 -15.25
N ASN A 72 -4.06 -4.22 -14.29
CA ASN A 72 -5.40 -4.49 -13.78
C ASN A 72 -5.88 -3.33 -12.89
N GLU A 73 -6.88 -2.58 -13.34
CA GLU A 73 -7.43 -1.43 -12.61
C GLU A 73 -8.56 -1.81 -11.63
N GLU A 74 -9.07 -3.05 -11.70
CA GLU A 74 -10.21 -3.51 -10.90
C GLU A 74 -9.78 -4.22 -9.62
N GLN A 75 -8.62 -4.89 -9.65
CA GLN A 75 -8.12 -5.73 -8.57
C GLN A 75 -6.62 -5.55 -8.36
N VAL A 76 -6.14 -6.01 -7.20
CA VAL A 76 -4.69 -6.06 -6.90
C VAL A 76 -3.91 -6.93 -7.88
N PHE A 77 -4.54 -8.02 -8.36
CA PHE A 77 -4.12 -8.89 -9.46
C PHE A 77 -5.15 -10.03 -9.61
N ASP A 78 -5.21 -10.67 -10.78
CA ASP A 78 -5.94 -11.93 -10.98
C ASP A 78 -5.20 -13.11 -10.31
N THR A 79 -5.85 -13.77 -9.34
CA THR A 79 -5.29 -14.90 -8.59
C THR A 79 -4.86 -16.08 -9.47
N ALA A 80 -5.58 -16.38 -10.56
CA ALA A 80 -5.22 -17.49 -11.44
C ALA A 80 -3.92 -17.16 -12.21
N LYS A 81 -3.77 -15.92 -12.70
CA LYS A 81 -2.53 -15.47 -13.34
C LYS A 81 -1.34 -15.54 -12.37
N ILE A 82 -1.52 -15.09 -11.13
CA ILE A 82 -0.42 -15.08 -10.16
C ILE A 82 -0.02 -16.52 -9.79
N ASN A 83 -0.98 -17.41 -9.59
CA ASN A 83 -0.69 -18.80 -9.27
C ASN A 83 -0.05 -19.60 -10.43
N ASP A 84 -0.21 -19.15 -11.67
CA ASP A 84 0.48 -19.72 -12.84
C ASP A 84 1.95 -19.26 -12.93
N TRP A 85 2.23 -18.01 -12.55
CA TRP A 85 3.57 -17.43 -12.59
C TRP A 85 4.42 -17.63 -11.33
N MET A 86 3.79 -17.90 -10.19
CA MET A 86 4.46 -17.99 -8.89
C MET A 86 4.61 -19.44 -8.42
N PRO A 87 5.63 -19.76 -7.61
CA PRO A 87 6.60 -18.85 -7.01
C PRO A 87 7.71 -18.40 -7.96
N VAL A 88 8.45 -17.34 -7.60
CA VAL A 88 9.66 -16.94 -8.33
C VAL A 88 10.71 -18.04 -8.23
N ASP A 89 11.10 -18.64 -9.36
CA ASP A 89 12.09 -19.73 -9.40
C ASP A 89 13.49 -19.29 -8.96
N GLN A 90 13.93 -18.12 -9.44
CA GLN A 90 15.23 -17.55 -9.13
C GLN A 90 15.08 -16.06 -8.85
N TYR A 91 15.40 -15.68 -7.62
CA TYR A 91 15.50 -14.28 -7.21
C TYR A 91 16.97 -13.93 -6.97
N VAL A 92 17.45 -12.86 -7.60
CA VAL A 92 18.85 -12.40 -7.50
C VAL A 92 18.85 -10.99 -6.90
N GLY A 93 19.62 -10.78 -5.83
CA GLY A 93 19.71 -9.50 -5.14
C GLY A 93 20.91 -9.43 -4.22
N GLY A 94 21.23 -8.22 -3.75
CA GLY A 94 22.33 -7.98 -2.82
C GLY A 94 22.02 -8.39 -1.37
N ILE A 95 23.07 -8.68 -0.61
CA ILE A 95 22.96 -9.17 0.78
C ILE A 95 22.38 -8.12 1.74
N GLU A 96 22.47 -6.84 1.39
CA GLU A 96 21.90 -5.72 2.14
C GLU A 96 20.38 -5.85 2.35
N HIS A 97 19.70 -6.60 1.47
CA HIS A 97 18.26 -6.83 1.53
C HIS A 97 17.85 -8.08 2.34
N ALA A 98 18.81 -8.79 2.94
CA ALA A 98 18.57 -10.09 3.57
C ALA A 98 17.59 -10.07 4.76
N ILE A 99 17.56 -9.00 5.55
CA ILE A 99 16.73 -8.90 6.76
C ILE A 99 15.49 -8.04 6.53
N LEU A 100 15.55 -6.99 5.71
CA LEU A 100 14.41 -6.10 5.47
C LEU A 100 13.50 -6.67 4.38
N HIS A 101 13.76 -6.32 3.13
CA HIS A 101 12.97 -6.74 1.96
C HIS A 101 12.63 -8.23 1.94
N LEU A 102 13.62 -9.12 2.14
CA LEU A 102 13.36 -10.56 2.08
C LEU A 102 12.46 -11.06 3.22
N LEU A 103 12.51 -10.44 4.40
CA LEU A 103 11.60 -10.78 5.50
C LEU A 103 10.20 -10.24 5.21
N TYR A 104 10.08 -8.98 4.82
CA TYR A 104 8.79 -8.35 4.55
C TYR A 104 8.07 -8.99 3.36
N SER A 105 8.81 -9.35 2.30
CA SER A 105 8.27 -10.11 1.16
C SER A 105 7.66 -11.44 1.61
N ARG A 106 8.39 -12.21 2.42
CA ARG A 106 7.89 -13.50 2.95
C ARG A 106 6.69 -13.32 3.88
N PHE A 107 6.65 -12.24 4.66
CA PHE A 107 5.51 -11.91 5.51
C PHE A 107 4.28 -11.59 4.65
N PHE A 108 4.42 -10.70 3.66
CA PHE A 108 3.33 -10.32 2.75
C PHE A 108 2.78 -11.52 1.97
N THR A 109 3.65 -12.36 1.40
CA THR A 109 3.22 -13.59 0.71
C THR A 109 2.35 -14.46 1.64
N LYS A 110 2.75 -14.67 2.89
CA LYS A 110 1.95 -15.47 3.84
C LYS A 110 0.60 -14.83 4.18
N VAL A 111 0.58 -13.51 4.40
CA VAL A 111 -0.67 -12.79 4.64
C VAL A 111 -1.61 -12.93 3.44
N LEU A 112 -1.11 -12.75 2.22
CA LEU A 112 -1.92 -12.86 1.00
C LEU A 112 -2.42 -14.29 0.77
N ARG A 113 -1.59 -15.28 1.05
CA ARG A 113 -1.98 -16.70 1.02
C ARG A 113 -3.06 -17.02 2.05
N ASP A 114 -2.90 -16.57 3.29
CA ASP A 114 -3.89 -16.78 4.34
C ASP A 114 -5.21 -16.03 4.06
N ARG A 115 -5.18 -14.99 3.22
CA ARG A 115 -6.36 -14.31 2.66
C ARG A 115 -6.93 -14.98 1.39
N GLY A 116 -6.32 -16.06 0.90
CA GLY A 116 -6.76 -16.80 -0.28
C GLY A 116 -6.48 -16.13 -1.62
N LEU A 117 -5.57 -15.13 -1.66
CA LEU A 117 -5.26 -14.39 -2.89
C LEU A 117 -4.20 -15.08 -3.75
N ILE A 118 -3.38 -15.96 -3.14
CA ILE A 118 -2.32 -16.75 -3.78
C ILE A 118 -2.18 -18.11 -3.08
N ASN A 119 -1.57 -19.08 -3.74
CA ASN A 119 -1.40 -20.46 -3.23
C ASN A 119 -0.02 -20.74 -2.61
N CYS A 120 1.01 -19.98 -3.00
CA CYS A 120 2.40 -20.16 -2.55
C CYS A 120 2.70 -19.47 -1.21
#